data_AF-A0A4R6YW53-F1
#
_entry.id   AF-A0A4R6YW53-F1
#
_cell.length_a   1.000
_cell.length_b   1.000
_cell.length_c   1.000
_cell.angle_alpha   90.00
_cell.angle_beta   90.00
_cell.angle_gamma   90.00
#
_symmetry.space_group_name_H-M   'P 1'
#
loop_
_entity.id
_entity.type
_entity.pdbx_description
1 polymer ?
#
loop_
_entity_poly.entity_id
_entity_poly.type
_entity_poly.pdbx_seq_one_letter_code
_entity_poly.pdbx_strand_id
1 'polypeptide(L)'
;MARKILSMRSLLPISLLFLAACAQTLPRPAAATPAAPANHGKVQASLIDAQAADRHVADGDVQYQSPQAWPDNAMPDCPPALLAQRLPPQRVAVRLIVDTQGRVADVQRLAAAEAPAPDAFFASVQAAVQQWQFSPLVELRPGPPTELVVGDVSTRYKSKATPLPFHQDYAFRSEQHEGKPAVTTD
;
A
#
# COMPACT_ATOMS: atom_id res chain seq x y z
N MET A 1 24.23 -1.08 59.48
CA MET A 1 25.69 -0.95 59.37
C MET A 1 26.29 -2.29 58.98
N ALA A 2 27.38 -2.26 58.19
CA ALA A 2 28.31 -3.34 57.86
C ALA A 2 27.88 -4.41 56.83
N ARG A 3 28.40 -4.21 55.61
CA ARG A 3 28.68 -5.23 54.59
C ARG A 3 29.65 -6.29 55.15
N LYS A 4 29.50 -7.54 54.73
CA LYS A 4 30.63 -8.49 54.69
C LYS A 4 30.75 -9.12 53.31
N ILE A 5 31.93 -8.92 52.76
CA ILE A 5 32.47 -9.38 51.49
C ILE A 5 32.87 -10.84 51.68
N LEU A 6 32.56 -11.70 50.71
CA LEU A 6 33.39 -12.87 50.44
C LEU A 6 33.62 -12.96 48.93
N SER A 7 34.82 -12.57 48.55
CA SER A 7 35.45 -12.90 47.28
C SER A 7 35.79 -14.39 47.29
N MET A 8 35.88 -15.03 46.12
CA MET A 8 37.17 -15.54 45.62
C MET A 8 37.04 -16.83 44.78
N ARG A 9 37.58 -16.73 43.55
CA ARG A 9 38.16 -17.80 42.69
C ARG A 9 37.22 -18.86 42.11
N SER A 10 37.45 -19.46 40.94
CA SER A 10 38.22 -19.22 39.71
C SER A 10 38.02 -20.50 38.87
N LEU A 11 38.18 -20.39 37.55
CA LEU A 11 38.48 -21.47 36.56
C LEU A 11 37.32 -22.22 35.85
N LEU A 12 37.12 -21.82 34.58
CA LEU A 12 36.72 -22.58 33.37
C LEU A 12 37.46 -23.94 33.20
N PRO A 13 37.23 -24.77 32.13
CA PRO A 13 36.06 -25.08 31.27
C PRO A 13 35.93 -26.64 31.03
N ILE A 14 35.09 -27.10 30.08
CA ILE A 14 35.15 -28.35 29.23
C ILE A 14 33.70 -28.72 28.84
N SER A 15 33.23 -28.49 27.61
CA SER A 15 33.41 -29.21 26.34
C SER A 15 32.47 -30.41 26.08
N LEU A 16 31.76 -30.30 24.94
CA LEU A 16 31.14 -31.29 24.04
C LEU A 16 29.93 -32.15 24.48
N LEU A 17 28.81 -31.91 23.79
CA LEU A 17 27.92 -32.97 23.31
C LEU A 17 27.37 -32.59 21.93
N PHE A 18 27.94 -33.20 20.89
CA PHE A 18 27.42 -33.21 19.52
C PHE A 18 26.24 -34.18 19.48
N LEU A 19 25.04 -33.68 19.16
CA LEU A 19 23.94 -34.52 18.66
C LEU A 19 23.75 -34.22 17.17
N ALA A 20 24.20 -35.16 16.35
CA ALA A 20 23.89 -35.25 14.93
C ALA A 20 22.44 -35.74 14.77
N ALA A 21 21.54 -34.87 14.28
CA ALA A 21 20.21 -35.26 13.84
C ALA A 21 20.16 -35.19 12.31
N CYS A 22 20.32 -36.35 11.66
CA CYS A 22 20.03 -36.52 10.24
C CYS A 22 18.51 -36.68 10.06
N ALA A 23 17.84 -35.62 9.64
CA ALA A 23 16.46 -35.70 9.11
C ALA A 23 16.51 -35.56 7.58
N GLN A 24 16.73 -36.72 6.95
CA GLN A 24 16.39 -37.10 5.58
C GLN A 24 15.15 -36.38 5.00
N THR A 25 15.40 -35.49 4.04
CA THR A 25 14.38 -34.77 3.26
C THR A 25 14.02 -35.56 2.01
N LEU A 26 12.80 -36.10 1.93
CA LEU A 26 12.25 -36.65 0.70
C LEU A 26 12.05 -35.53 -0.35
N PRO A 27 12.40 -35.74 -1.64
CA PRO A 27 12.08 -34.80 -2.70
C PRO A 27 10.56 -34.70 -2.86
N ARG A 28 9.99 -33.53 -2.58
CA ARG A 28 8.59 -33.22 -2.89
C ARG A 28 8.44 -33.16 -4.41
N PRO A 29 7.47 -33.85 -5.02
CA PRO A 29 7.18 -33.68 -6.44
C PRO A 29 6.90 -32.20 -6.70
N ALA A 30 7.67 -31.58 -7.59
CA ALA A 30 7.43 -30.21 -8.00
C ALA A 30 6.04 -30.16 -8.63
N ALA A 31 5.10 -29.50 -7.96
CA ALA A 31 3.85 -29.10 -8.58
C ALA A 31 4.22 -28.28 -9.81
N ALA A 32 3.67 -28.65 -10.97
CA ALA A 32 3.85 -27.88 -12.20
C ALA A 32 3.40 -26.44 -11.93
N THR A 33 4.35 -25.51 -11.95
CA THR A 33 4.10 -24.08 -11.84
C THR A 33 3.21 -23.68 -13.03
N PRO A 34 2.01 -23.12 -12.82
CA PRO A 34 1.29 -22.48 -13.90
C PRO A 34 2.17 -21.39 -14.48
N ALA A 35 2.45 -21.44 -15.79
CA ALA A 35 3.26 -20.44 -16.46
C ALA A 35 2.66 -19.04 -16.21
N ALA A 36 3.38 -18.21 -15.45
CA ALA A 36 3.04 -16.81 -15.30
C ALA A 36 3.13 -16.12 -16.67
N PRO A 37 2.14 -15.31 -17.08
CA PRO A 37 2.24 -14.59 -18.35
C PRO A 37 3.46 -13.67 -18.31
N ALA A 38 4.34 -13.82 -19.31
CA ALA A 38 5.57 -13.06 -19.43
C ALA A 38 5.27 -11.60 -19.82
N ASN A 39 5.07 -10.74 -18.81
CA ASN A 39 5.08 -9.27 -18.89
C ASN A 39 5.23 -8.70 -17.45
N HIS A 40 6.45 -8.70 -16.88
CA HIS A 40 6.67 -8.28 -15.48
C HIS A 40 6.95 -6.77 -15.36
N GLY A 41 5.89 -5.97 -15.39
CA GLY A 41 5.90 -4.61 -14.84
C GLY A 41 5.25 -4.60 -13.45
N LYS A 42 5.86 -3.95 -12.46
CA LYS A 42 5.27 -3.74 -11.14
C LYS A 42 4.94 -2.26 -10.97
N VAL A 43 3.70 -1.95 -10.62
CA VAL A 43 3.33 -0.59 -10.19
C VAL A 43 3.16 -0.56 -8.68
N GLN A 44 3.79 0.43 -8.05
CA GLN A 44 3.66 0.71 -6.63
C GLN A 44 2.95 2.04 -6.46
N ALA A 45 2.01 2.11 -5.52
CA ALA A 45 1.32 3.33 -5.15
C ALA A 45 1.75 3.74 -3.74
N SER A 46 2.03 5.03 -3.54
CA SER A 46 2.31 5.60 -2.22
C SER A 46 1.49 6.87 -2.02
N LEU A 47 0.83 6.99 -0.87
CA LEU A 47 0.19 8.22 -0.46
C LEU A 47 1.25 9.32 -0.31
N ILE A 48 1.04 10.43 -0.97
CA ILE A 48 1.82 11.66 -0.80
C ILE A 48 1.12 12.42 0.32
N ASP A 49 1.86 12.75 1.38
CA ASP A 49 1.31 13.53 2.49
C ASP A 49 0.86 14.90 1.96
N ALA A 50 -0.46 15.13 1.92
CA ALA A 50 -1.00 16.44 1.57
C ALA A 50 -0.48 17.47 2.59
N GLN A 51 -0.04 18.63 2.12
CA GLN A 51 0.46 19.68 3.01
C GLN A 51 -0.58 20.01 4.09
N ALA A 52 -0.15 20.23 5.32
CA ALA A 52 -1.02 20.36 6.49
C ALA A 52 -2.13 21.43 6.35
N ALA A 53 -1.95 22.42 5.47
CA ALA A 53 -2.94 23.46 5.18
C ALA A 53 -4.22 22.93 4.50
N ASP A 54 -4.17 21.77 3.84
CA ASP A 54 -5.28 21.20 3.06
C ASP A 54 -6.03 20.09 3.84
N ARG A 55 -5.65 19.82 5.08
CA ARG A 55 -6.26 18.78 5.92
C ARG A 55 -7.37 19.36 6.78
N HIS A 56 -8.44 18.59 6.97
CA HIS A 56 -9.42 18.88 8.00
C HIS A 56 -8.76 18.81 9.39
N VAL A 57 -8.69 19.96 10.06
CA VAL A 57 -8.14 20.08 11.40
C VAL A 57 -9.27 19.93 12.42
N ALA A 58 -9.06 19.06 13.40
CA ALA A 58 -9.93 18.98 14.57
C ALA A 58 -9.83 20.29 15.37
N ASP A 59 -10.96 20.97 15.56
CA ASP A 59 -11.07 22.15 16.40
C ASP A 59 -12.28 21.99 17.34
N GLY A 60 -12.10 22.33 18.62
CA GLY A 60 -13.08 22.08 19.67
C GLY A 60 -13.53 20.61 19.76
N ASP A 61 -14.85 20.38 19.75
CA ASP A 61 -15.45 19.05 19.86
C ASP A 61 -15.56 18.30 18.51
N VAL A 62 -14.90 18.77 17.46
CA VAL A 62 -14.94 18.13 16.13
C VAL A 62 -13.86 17.08 16.04
N GLN A 63 -14.26 15.85 15.72
CA GLN A 63 -13.35 14.76 15.38
C GLN A 63 -13.53 14.35 13.92
N TYR A 64 -12.47 13.81 13.32
CA TYR A 64 -12.52 13.28 11.96
C TYR A 64 -12.11 11.81 11.97
N GLN A 65 -12.93 10.98 11.32
CA GLN A 65 -12.52 9.63 10.93
C GLN A 65 -11.95 9.70 9.52
N SER A 66 -10.64 9.46 9.40
CA SER A 66 -9.95 9.49 8.11
C SER A 66 -10.45 8.40 7.16
N PRO A 67 -10.57 8.70 5.86
CA PRO A 67 -10.91 7.72 4.84
C PRO A 67 -9.77 6.71 4.63
N GLN A 68 -10.13 5.50 4.23
CA GLN A 68 -9.20 4.41 3.92
C GLN A 68 -9.54 3.85 2.53
N ALA A 69 -8.52 3.63 1.70
CA ALA A 69 -8.69 2.92 0.44
C ALA A 69 -9.10 1.47 0.70
N TRP A 70 -9.99 0.94 -0.12
CA TRP A 70 -10.36 -0.47 -0.05
C TRP A 70 -9.18 -1.36 -0.49
N PRO A 71 -8.98 -2.53 0.15
CA PRO A 71 -7.86 -3.41 -0.16
C PRO A 71 -7.94 -4.00 -1.58
N ASP A 72 -9.14 -4.10 -2.16
CA ASP A 72 -9.38 -4.70 -3.48
C ASP A 72 -9.26 -3.68 -4.63
N ASN A 73 -8.88 -2.43 -4.34
CA ASN A 73 -8.62 -1.42 -5.36
C ASN A 73 -7.50 -1.89 -6.30
N ALA A 74 -7.85 -2.16 -7.56
CA ALA A 74 -6.91 -2.67 -8.55
C ALA A 74 -5.79 -1.65 -8.84
N MET A 75 -4.54 -2.09 -8.82
CA MET A 75 -3.42 -1.25 -9.24
C MET A 75 -3.43 -1.05 -10.76
N PRO A 76 -2.93 0.09 -11.26
CA PRO A 76 -2.80 0.29 -12.69
C PRO A 76 -1.75 -0.64 -13.30
N ASP A 77 -2.06 -1.11 -14.50
CA ASP A 77 -1.13 -1.92 -15.28
C ASP A 77 -0.05 -1.06 -15.94
N CYS A 78 1.13 -1.64 -16.19
CA CYS A 78 2.10 -1.00 -17.07
C CYS A 78 1.68 -1.24 -18.53
N PRO A 79 1.43 -0.20 -19.34
CA PRO A 79 1.02 -0.38 -20.73
C PRO A 79 2.01 -1.26 -21.52
N PRO A 80 1.55 -2.25 -22.31
CA PRO A 80 2.42 -3.16 -23.06
C PRO A 80 3.41 -2.44 -23.99
N ALA A 81 2.98 -1.34 -24.60
CA ALA A 81 3.84 -0.51 -25.44
C ALA A 81 5.01 0.13 -24.68
N LEU A 82 4.85 0.40 -23.37
CA LEU A 82 5.92 0.91 -22.52
C LEU A 82 6.81 -0.22 -21.99
N LEU A 83 6.25 -1.43 -21.79
CA LEU A 83 7.02 -2.63 -21.41
C LEU A 83 8.06 -2.99 -22.48
N ALA A 84 7.70 -2.89 -23.76
CA ALA A 84 8.63 -3.14 -24.87
C ALA A 84 9.82 -2.17 -24.92
N GLN A 85 9.71 -0.99 -24.28
CA GLN A 85 10.72 0.07 -24.35
C GLN A 85 11.78 -0.01 -23.25
N ARG A 86 11.63 -0.90 -22.25
CA ARG A 86 12.63 -1.08 -21.17
C ARG A 86 12.99 0.24 -20.47
N LEU A 87 11.97 1.08 -20.21
CA LEU A 87 12.17 2.42 -19.68
C LEU A 87 12.74 2.38 -18.26
N PRO A 88 13.53 3.38 -17.85
CA PRO A 88 13.85 3.56 -16.44
C PRO A 88 12.55 3.75 -15.62
N PRO A 89 12.58 3.58 -14.28
CA PRO A 89 11.39 3.70 -13.47
C PRO A 89 10.66 5.04 -13.68
N GLN A 90 9.40 4.97 -14.06
CA GLN A 90 8.56 6.15 -14.32
C GLN A 90 7.75 6.48 -13.07
N ARG A 91 7.49 7.77 -12.85
CA ARG A 91 6.67 8.25 -11.73
C ARG A 91 5.57 9.19 -12.20
N VAL A 92 4.35 8.91 -11.78
CA VAL A 92 3.17 9.77 -11.99
C VAL A 92 2.65 10.17 -10.61
N ALA A 93 2.48 11.47 -10.37
CA ALA A 93 1.75 11.94 -9.20
C ALA A 93 0.35 12.39 -9.62
N VAL A 94 -0.67 12.00 -8.86
CA VAL A 94 -2.06 12.39 -9.10
C VAL A 94 -2.73 12.81 -7.80
N ARG A 95 -3.71 13.70 -7.91
CA ARG A 95 -4.69 14.02 -6.88
C ARG A 95 -5.99 13.34 -7.25
N LEU A 96 -6.53 12.54 -6.35
CA LEU A 96 -7.84 11.92 -6.47
C LEU A 96 -8.83 12.79 -5.73
N ILE A 97 -9.88 13.25 -6.40
CA ILE A 97 -11.01 13.92 -5.76
C ILE A 97 -12.07 12.86 -5.48
N VAL A 98 -12.43 12.67 -4.22
CA VAL A 98 -13.31 11.60 -3.75
C VAL A 98 -14.58 12.20 -3.18
N ASP A 99 -15.73 11.67 -3.60
CA ASP A 99 -17.04 12.14 -3.15
C ASP A 99 -17.40 11.61 -1.75
N THR A 100 -18.56 12.04 -1.24
CA THR A 100 -19.09 11.61 0.07
C THR A 100 -19.40 10.11 0.16
N GLN A 101 -19.49 9.43 -0.99
CA GLN A 101 -19.72 7.98 -1.09
C GLN A 101 -18.40 7.22 -1.24
N GLY A 102 -17.25 7.89 -1.16
CA GLY A 102 -15.94 7.28 -1.28
C GLY A 102 -15.56 6.91 -2.73
N ARG A 103 -16.29 7.38 -3.74
CA ARG A 103 -15.97 7.13 -5.15
C ARG A 103 -15.05 8.22 -5.69
N VAL A 104 -14.08 7.84 -6.50
CA VAL A 104 -13.22 8.80 -7.20
C VAL A 104 -14.04 9.50 -8.28
N ALA A 105 -14.30 10.79 -8.09
CA ALA A 105 -15.07 11.63 -8.99
C ALA A 105 -14.20 12.34 -10.04
N ASP A 106 -12.94 12.64 -9.70
CA ASP A 106 -11.99 13.28 -10.60
C ASP A 106 -10.54 12.86 -10.28
N VAL A 107 -9.67 12.92 -11.29
CA VAL A 107 -8.24 12.57 -11.20
C VAL A 107 -7.42 13.66 -11.87
N GLN A 108 -6.63 14.38 -11.07
CA GLN A 108 -5.83 15.50 -11.53
C GLN A 108 -4.36 15.11 -11.55
N ARG A 109 -3.68 15.29 -12.68
CA ARG A 109 -2.22 15.10 -12.74
C ARG A 109 -1.54 16.19 -11.93
N LEU A 110 -0.73 15.81 -10.96
CA LEU A 110 0.14 16.73 -10.24
C LEU A 110 1.46 16.88 -11.02
N ALA A 111 2.07 18.05 -10.95
CA ALA A 111 3.40 18.25 -11.49
C ALA A 111 4.39 17.34 -10.72
N ALA A 112 4.83 16.25 -11.36
CA ALA A 112 5.87 15.37 -10.83
C ALA A 112 7.26 15.84 -11.29
N ALA A 113 8.27 15.60 -10.47
CA ALA A 113 9.65 16.08 -10.62
C ALA A 113 10.34 15.72 -11.97
N GLU A 114 11.29 16.57 -12.38
CA GLU A 114 12.30 16.56 -13.47
C GLU A 114 11.96 15.95 -14.85
N ALA A 115 11.33 14.78 -14.94
CA ALA A 115 10.96 14.15 -16.21
C ALA A 115 9.50 13.67 -16.15
N PRO A 116 8.60 14.20 -17.03
CA PRO A 116 7.23 13.76 -17.07
C PRO A 116 7.13 12.30 -17.53
N ALA A 117 6.41 11.48 -16.78
CA ALA A 117 6.08 10.13 -17.22
C ALA A 117 5.25 10.16 -18.51
N PRO A 118 5.37 9.13 -19.37
CA PRO A 118 4.59 9.02 -20.60
C PRO A 118 3.08 9.13 -20.35
N ASP A 119 2.37 9.82 -21.25
CA ASP A 119 0.91 9.98 -21.14
C ASP A 119 0.17 8.64 -21.11
N ALA A 120 0.68 7.63 -21.81
CA ALA A 120 0.13 6.28 -21.76
C ALA A 120 0.18 5.66 -20.35
N PHE A 121 1.22 5.95 -19.56
CA PHE A 121 1.28 5.46 -18.19
C PHE A 121 0.29 6.20 -17.28
N PHE A 122 0.18 7.53 -17.43
CA PHE A 122 -0.86 8.29 -16.72
C PHE A 122 -2.27 7.83 -17.09
N ALA A 123 -2.55 7.56 -18.37
CA ALA A 123 -3.86 7.07 -18.79
C ALA A 123 -4.20 5.72 -18.12
N SER A 124 -3.22 4.83 -17.96
CA SER A 124 -3.40 3.59 -17.20
C SER A 124 -3.67 3.85 -15.71
N VAL A 125 -2.89 4.76 -15.08
CA VAL A 125 -3.13 5.22 -13.70
C VAL A 125 -4.55 5.75 -13.56
N GLN A 126 -4.96 6.68 -14.42
CA GLN A 126 -6.27 7.30 -14.40
C GLN A 126 -7.39 6.27 -14.53
N ALA A 127 -7.29 5.35 -15.50
CA ALA A 127 -8.30 4.32 -15.73
C ALA A 127 -8.48 3.40 -14.50
N ALA A 128 -7.38 2.98 -13.87
CA ALA A 128 -7.45 2.12 -12.70
C ALA A 128 -8.02 2.85 -11.49
N VAL A 129 -7.52 4.05 -11.19
CA VAL A 129 -7.91 4.77 -9.97
C VAL A 129 -9.32 5.36 -10.05
N GLN A 130 -9.87 5.59 -11.24
CA GLN A 130 -11.29 5.95 -11.39
C GLN A 130 -12.24 4.85 -10.89
N GLN A 131 -11.76 3.60 -10.79
CA GLN A 131 -12.53 2.48 -10.25
C GLN A 131 -12.29 2.26 -8.75
N TRP A 132 -11.42 3.06 -8.11
CA TRP A 132 -11.12 2.91 -6.70
C TRP A 132 -12.27 3.37 -5.82
N GLN A 133 -12.39 2.68 -4.70
CA GLN A 133 -13.36 2.97 -3.65
C GLN A 133 -12.64 3.19 -2.32
N PHE A 134 -13.20 4.10 -1.53
CA PHE A 134 -12.72 4.46 -0.20
C PHE A 134 -13.84 4.33 0.83
N SER A 135 -13.48 4.17 2.10
CA SER A 135 -14.39 4.54 3.19
C SER A 135 -14.54 6.07 3.22
N PRO A 136 -15.70 6.59 3.64
CA PRO A 136 -15.93 8.04 3.67
C PRO A 136 -15.00 8.73 4.67
N LEU A 137 -14.61 9.97 4.37
CA LEU A 137 -14.18 10.91 5.40
C LEU A 137 -15.42 11.30 6.21
N VAL A 138 -15.37 11.17 7.53
CA VAL A 138 -16.51 11.48 8.39
C VAL A 138 -16.13 12.52 9.44
N GLU A 139 -16.87 13.63 9.45
CA GLU A 139 -16.87 14.59 10.54
C GLU A 139 -17.81 14.08 11.65
N LEU A 140 -17.30 14.06 12.88
CA LEU A 140 -18.01 13.64 14.08
C LEU A 140 -18.17 14.84 15.02
N ARG A 141 -19.40 15.09 15.45
CA ARG A 141 -19.74 16.14 16.42
C ARG A 141 -20.62 15.57 17.54
N PRO A 142 -20.58 16.15 18.76
CA PRO A 142 -21.57 15.83 19.79
C PRO A 142 -22.99 15.98 19.22
N GLY A 143 -23.83 14.97 19.47
CA GLY A 143 -25.17 14.93 18.92
C GLY A 143 -25.75 13.51 18.92
N PRO A 144 -26.97 13.34 18.37
CA PRO A 144 -27.63 12.04 18.34
C PRO A 144 -26.86 11.05 17.45
N PRO A 145 -26.97 9.74 17.72
CA PRO A 145 -26.43 8.70 16.85
C PRO A 145 -26.89 8.86 15.40
N THR A 146 -25.97 8.62 14.47
CA THR A 146 -26.24 8.67 13.02
C THR A 146 -25.89 7.34 12.37
N GLU A 147 -26.70 6.91 11.42
CA GLU A 147 -26.41 5.75 10.58
C GLU A 147 -26.07 6.25 9.17
N LEU A 148 -24.89 5.89 8.67
CA LEU A 148 -24.44 6.22 7.32
C LEU A 148 -24.41 4.95 6.49
N VAL A 149 -25.01 5.03 5.30
CA VAL A 149 -24.96 3.96 4.29
C VAL A 149 -24.08 4.45 3.15
N VAL A 150 -23.02 3.69 2.86
CA VAL A 150 -22.10 3.94 1.74
C VAL A 150 -21.98 2.65 0.92
N GLY A 151 -22.45 2.71 -0.33
CA GLY A 151 -22.69 1.50 -1.11
C GLY A 151 -23.62 0.54 -0.35
N ASP A 152 -23.18 -0.70 -0.16
CA ASP A 152 -23.92 -1.73 0.56
C ASP A 152 -23.55 -1.83 2.05
N VAL A 153 -22.71 -0.92 2.55
CA VAL A 153 -22.21 -0.94 3.93
C VAL A 153 -22.95 0.10 4.77
N SER A 154 -23.65 -0.35 5.83
CA SER A 154 -24.19 0.53 6.87
C SER A 154 -23.26 0.59 8.07
N THR A 155 -22.93 1.81 8.51
CA THR A 155 -22.14 2.08 9.71
C THR A 155 -22.91 2.95 10.69
N ARG A 156 -23.05 2.50 11.93
CA ARG A 156 -23.69 3.27 13.01
C ARG A 156 -22.66 3.98 13.88
N TYR A 157 -22.80 5.30 13.96
CA TYR A 157 -22.02 6.19 14.80
C TYR A 157 -22.79 6.53 16.06
N LYS A 158 -22.09 6.65 17.20
CA LYS A 158 -22.69 7.06 18.49
C LYS A 158 -22.97 8.55 18.60
N SER A 159 -22.44 9.33 17.65
CA SER A 159 -22.50 10.79 17.59
C SER A 159 -23.14 11.24 16.27
N LYS A 160 -23.31 12.57 16.11
CA LYS A 160 -23.70 13.12 14.82
C LYS A 160 -22.55 12.92 13.83
N ALA A 161 -22.80 12.19 12.75
CA ALA A 161 -21.81 11.86 11.74
C ALA A 161 -22.20 12.48 10.39
N THR A 162 -21.27 13.18 9.76
CA THR A 162 -21.49 13.81 8.44
C THR A 162 -20.39 13.37 7.48
N PRO A 163 -20.71 12.67 6.38
CA PRO A 163 -19.71 12.33 5.37
C PRO A 163 -19.30 13.59 4.60
N LEU A 164 -18.02 13.71 4.28
CA LEU A 164 -17.44 14.83 3.55
C LEU A 164 -16.71 14.33 2.29
N PRO A 165 -16.73 15.10 1.19
CA PRO A 165 -15.78 14.86 0.11
C PRO A 165 -14.36 15.15 0.58
N PHE A 166 -13.38 14.53 -0.04
CA PHE A 166 -11.96 14.74 0.28
C PHE A 166 -11.09 14.58 -0.95
N HIS A 167 -9.79 14.84 -0.79
CA HIS A 167 -8.81 14.47 -1.80
C HIS A 167 -7.65 13.71 -1.16
N GLN A 168 -6.98 12.87 -1.96
CA GLN A 168 -5.73 12.24 -1.59
C GLN A 168 -4.76 12.30 -2.75
N ASP A 169 -3.50 12.60 -2.45
CA ASP A 169 -2.44 12.67 -3.45
C ASP A 169 -1.67 11.35 -3.44
N TYR A 170 -1.44 10.74 -4.60
CA TYR A 170 -0.72 9.48 -4.74
C TYR A 170 0.40 9.60 -5.76
N ALA A 171 1.53 8.97 -5.46
CA ALA A 171 2.59 8.73 -6.43
C ALA A 171 2.55 7.26 -6.86
N PHE A 172 2.47 7.04 -8.17
CA PHE A 172 2.57 5.75 -8.82
C PHE A 172 3.95 5.62 -9.45
N ARG A 173 4.66 4.54 -9.11
CA ARG A 173 5.96 4.21 -9.70
C ARG A 173 5.84 2.92 -10.49
N SER A 174 6.13 2.95 -11.79
CA SER A 174 6.30 1.74 -12.59
C SER A 174 7.75 1.31 -12.60
N GLU A 175 8.01 0.05 -12.30
CA GLU A 175 9.31 -0.60 -12.45
C GLU A 175 9.19 -1.77 -13.42
N GLN A 176 10.20 -1.92 -14.27
CA GLN A 176 10.33 -3.05 -15.20
C GLN A 176 11.52 -3.88 -14.76
N HIS A 177 11.33 -5.19 -14.60
CA HIS A 177 12.40 -6.12 -14.26
C HIS A 177 12.68 -7.04 -15.47
N GLU A 178 13.95 -7.20 -15.85
CA GLU A 178 14.36 -8.11 -16.93
C GLU A 178 15.28 -9.27 -16.48
N GLY A 179 15.08 -10.45 -17.08
CA GLY A 179 16.04 -11.56 -17.26
C GLY A 179 15.68 -12.88 -16.52
N LYS A 180 15.49 -14.07 -17.11
CA LYS A 180 16.02 -14.76 -18.32
C LYS A 180 15.05 -15.83 -18.86
N PRO A 181 15.16 -16.30 -20.12
CA PRO A 181 14.56 -17.57 -20.55
C PRO A 181 15.36 -18.77 -20.02
N ALA A 182 14.66 -19.83 -19.58
CA ALA A 182 15.23 -21.16 -19.39
C ALA A 182 14.46 -22.14 -20.29
N VAL A 183 14.94 -22.30 -21.52
CA VAL A 183 14.69 -23.50 -22.31
C VAL A 183 15.95 -24.34 -22.18
N THR A 184 15.91 -25.35 -21.33
CA THR A 184 16.83 -26.49 -21.41
C THR A 184 16.09 -27.61 -22.10
N THR A 185 16.48 -27.88 -23.35
CA THR A 185 16.35 -29.19 -23.95
C THR A 185 17.64 -29.94 -23.68
N ASP A 186 17.53 -31.05 -22.97
CA ASP A 186 18.06 -32.37 -23.38
C ASP A 186 17.04 -33.42 -22.95
#